data_AF-A0A847TIT4-F1
#
_entry.id   AF-A0A847TIT4-F1
#
_cell.length_a   1.000
_cell.length_b   1.000
_cell.length_c   1.000
_cell.angle_alpha   90.00
_cell.angle_beta   90.00
_cell.angle_gamma   90.00
#
_symmetry.space_group_name_H-M   'P 1'
#
loop_
_entity.id
_entity.type
_entity.pdbx_description
1 polymer ?
#
loop_
_entity_poly.entity_id
_entity_poly.type
_entity_poly.pdbx_seq_one_letter_code
_entity_poly.pdbx_strand_id
1 'polypeptide(L)'
;MKPLLSIWILLLCGIAGRSFAQTKTPADTIVRPPVQLKTVHIVRYNFFKDSLAFREEYAKSLTFRRLKWYEIYGGLSVNINNLYRVTQFKKNKKKIAFKHMLLNKEQEMFVNRVYTPSLVNKVTHLDGDSLKLFMQHYQPDYAFIKNVSDYDLYLAIKKEYETFMKTRDSIPVQP
;
A
#
# COMPACT_ATOMS: atom_id res chain seq x y z
N MET A 1 -77.88 -17.42 -6.93
CA MET A 1 -77.96 -17.38 -8.41
C MET A 1 -77.47 -16.00 -8.85
N LYS A 2 -76.54 -15.96 -9.82
CA LYS A 2 -75.71 -14.83 -10.29
C LYS A 2 -76.55 -13.69 -10.93
N PRO A 3 -75.97 -12.65 -11.59
CA PRO A 3 -74.78 -11.78 -11.36
C PRO A 3 -75.14 -10.28 -11.61
N LEU A 4 -74.16 -9.37 -11.65
CA LEU A 4 -73.89 -8.38 -12.74
C LEU A 4 -73.04 -7.19 -12.20
N LEU A 5 -71.81 -7.04 -12.69
CA LEU A 5 -71.38 -5.99 -13.66
C LEU A 5 -71.58 -4.57 -13.12
N SER A 6 -70.54 -3.91 -12.60
CA SER A 6 -69.53 -3.13 -13.35
C SER A 6 -70.03 -1.75 -13.81
N ILE A 7 -69.14 -0.76 -13.62
CA ILE A 7 -68.94 0.46 -14.42
C ILE A 7 -69.49 1.81 -13.86
N TRP A 8 -68.50 2.61 -13.42
CA TRP A 8 -68.32 4.06 -13.52
C TRP A 8 -69.11 4.98 -12.57
N ILE A 9 -68.39 5.93 -11.95
CA ILE A 9 -68.54 7.38 -12.25
C ILE A 9 -67.45 8.17 -11.53
N LEU A 10 -66.68 8.87 -12.36
CA LEU A 10 -65.97 10.13 -12.13
C LEU A 10 -66.41 10.92 -10.90
N LEU A 11 -65.48 11.20 -9.98
CA LEU A 11 -65.60 12.35 -9.09
C LEU A 11 -64.38 13.25 -9.28
N LEU A 12 -64.51 14.08 -10.31
CA LEU A 12 -63.66 15.21 -10.60
C LEU A 12 -64.00 16.35 -9.64
N CYS A 13 -62.98 16.85 -8.95
CA CYS A 13 -62.81 18.22 -8.44
C CYS A 13 -63.93 18.86 -7.59
N GLY A 14 -63.65 19.04 -6.30
CA GLY A 14 -64.39 19.89 -5.37
C GLY A 14 -63.45 20.67 -4.43
N ILE A 15 -62.84 21.73 -4.97
CA ILE A 15 -62.60 23.06 -4.36
C ILE A 15 -61.95 23.12 -2.95
N ALA A 16 -60.65 23.42 -3.00
CA ALA A 16 -59.90 24.45 -2.28
C ALA A 16 -60.37 24.97 -0.91
N GLY A 17 -59.45 24.91 0.06
CA GLY A 17 -59.50 25.70 1.29
C GLY A 17 -58.42 25.35 2.31
N ARG A 18 -57.17 25.09 1.89
CA ARG A 18 -56.05 24.93 2.84
C ARG A 18 -55.25 26.22 2.86
N SER A 19 -55.53 27.08 3.84
CA SER A 19 -54.64 28.18 4.22
C SER A 19 -53.35 27.59 4.77
N PHE A 20 -52.35 27.40 3.89
CA PHE A 20 -50.98 27.18 4.31
C PHE A 20 -50.36 28.56 4.55
N ALA A 21 -50.35 28.99 5.81
CA ALA A 21 -49.49 30.07 6.25
C ALA A 21 -48.04 29.58 6.06
N GLN A 22 -47.37 30.09 5.02
CA GLN A 22 -45.96 29.86 4.81
C GLN A 22 -45.20 30.73 5.80
N THR A 23 -44.94 30.20 7.00
CA THR A 23 -43.94 30.81 7.89
C THR A 23 -42.61 30.74 7.16
N LYS A 24 -42.17 31.88 6.65
CA LYS A 24 -40.89 32.03 5.97
C LYS A 24 -39.80 31.84 7.01
N THR A 25 -39.39 30.60 7.26
CA THR A 25 -38.11 30.33 7.93
C THR A 25 -37.01 30.80 6.98
N PRO A 26 -36.16 31.74 7.40
CA PRO A 26 -35.11 32.27 6.54
C PRO A 26 -34.22 31.12 6.08
N ALA A 27 -33.92 31.09 4.79
CA ALA A 27 -33.07 30.12 4.12
C ALA A 27 -31.58 30.34 4.46
N ASP A 28 -31.26 30.49 5.74
CA ASP A 28 -29.91 30.67 6.23
C ASP A 28 -29.67 29.74 7.42
N THR A 29 -28.52 29.10 7.44
CA THR A 29 -28.07 28.06 8.40
C THR A 29 -28.51 26.62 8.10
N ILE A 30 -28.06 26.05 6.98
CA ILE A 30 -27.87 24.58 6.90
C ILE A 30 -26.58 24.26 7.69
N VAL A 31 -26.69 24.07 9.00
CA VAL A 31 -25.57 23.53 9.80
C VAL A 31 -25.35 22.08 9.33
N ARG A 32 -24.27 21.84 8.58
CA ARG A 32 -23.87 20.46 8.27
C ARG A 32 -23.51 19.77 9.60
N PRO A 33 -24.01 18.56 9.87
CA PRO A 33 -23.66 17.85 11.09
C PRO A 33 -22.13 17.68 11.15
N PRO A 34 -21.52 17.78 12.35
CA PRO A 34 -20.08 17.66 12.48
C PRO A 34 -19.64 16.27 11.97
N VAL A 35 -18.61 16.26 11.12
CA VAL A 35 -18.03 15.03 10.61
C VAL A 35 -17.37 14.28 11.76
N GLN A 36 -17.95 13.15 12.15
CA GLN A 36 -17.34 12.25 13.14
C GLN A 36 -16.28 11.39 12.44
N LEU A 37 -15.04 11.50 12.90
CA LEU A 37 -13.93 10.70 12.37
C LEU A 37 -14.01 9.28 12.91
N LYS A 38 -13.65 8.30 12.06
CA LYS A 38 -13.52 6.90 12.48
C LYS A 38 -12.41 6.78 13.53
N THR A 39 -12.69 6.17 14.67
CA THR A 39 -11.68 5.89 15.69
C THR A 39 -10.58 4.98 15.13
N VAL A 40 -9.32 5.38 15.35
CA VAL A 40 -8.14 4.61 14.94
C VAL A 40 -7.67 3.78 16.13
N HIS A 41 -7.65 2.45 15.97
CA HIS A 41 -7.12 1.55 16.99
C HIS A 41 -5.62 1.34 16.78
N ILE A 42 -4.81 1.59 17.80
CA ILE A 42 -3.36 1.38 17.76
C ILE A 42 -3.09 -0.09 18.09
N VAL A 43 -2.53 -0.83 17.13
CA VAL A 43 -2.11 -2.23 17.29
C VAL A 43 -0.60 -2.31 17.48
N ARG A 44 -0.12 -3.36 18.17
CA ARG A 44 1.33 -3.63 18.27
C ARG A 44 1.87 -4.12 16.92
N TYR A 45 3.08 -3.71 16.59
CA TYR A 45 3.78 -4.12 15.37
C TYR A 45 3.99 -5.64 15.33
N ASN A 46 3.66 -6.27 14.20
CA ASN A 46 3.93 -7.68 13.96
C ASN A 46 4.35 -7.89 12.51
N PHE A 47 5.63 -8.15 12.31
CA PHE A 47 6.22 -8.33 10.98
C PHE A 47 5.48 -9.35 10.12
N PHE A 48 5.09 -10.51 10.68
CA PHE A 48 4.47 -11.57 9.88
C PHE A 48 3.07 -11.16 9.40
N LYS A 49 2.28 -10.53 10.28
CA LYS A 49 0.95 -10.03 9.91
C LYS A 49 1.03 -8.90 8.89
N ASP A 50 1.94 -7.96 9.10
CA ASP A 50 2.13 -6.82 8.20
C ASP A 50 2.64 -7.29 6.82
N SER A 51 3.53 -8.28 6.79
CA SER A 51 4.02 -8.88 5.54
C SER A 51 2.91 -9.60 4.77
N LEU A 52 2.04 -10.32 5.48
CA LEU A 52 0.86 -10.96 4.86
C LEU A 52 -0.10 -9.90 4.31
N ALA A 53 -0.43 -8.88 5.10
CA ALA A 53 -1.29 -7.78 4.68
C ALA A 53 -0.71 -7.05 3.45
N PHE A 54 0.60 -6.80 3.42
CA PHE A 54 1.29 -6.22 2.27
C PHE A 54 1.15 -7.09 1.01
N ARG A 55 1.33 -8.41 1.15
CA ARG A 55 1.16 -9.36 0.04
C ARG A 55 -0.27 -9.41 -0.47
N GLU A 56 -1.26 -9.31 0.41
CA GLU A 56 -2.68 -9.27 0.06
C GLU A 56 -3.04 -7.97 -0.67
N GLU A 57 -2.66 -6.82 -0.10
CA GLU A 57 -2.92 -5.48 -0.65
C GLU A 57 -2.34 -5.34 -2.06
N TYR A 58 -1.08 -5.79 -2.25
CA TYR A 58 -0.37 -5.65 -3.51
C TYR A 58 -0.38 -6.90 -4.40
N ALA A 59 -1.21 -7.91 -4.09
CA ALA A 59 -1.26 -9.19 -4.81
C ALA A 59 -1.40 -9.00 -6.34
N LYS A 60 -2.28 -8.09 -6.77
CA LYS A 60 -2.52 -7.78 -8.18
C LYS A 60 -1.29 -7.23 -8.90
N SER A 61 -0.51 -6.41 -8.19
CA SER A 61 0.69 -5.76 -8.73
C SER A 61 1.89 -6.71 -8.73
N LEU A 62 2.02 -7.55 -7.70
CA LEU A 62 3.08 -8.55 -7.58
C LEU A 62 2.93 -9.70 -8.59
N THR A 63 1.69 -10.15 -8.81
CA THR A 63 1.38 -11.20 -9.80
C THR A 63 1.37 -10.67 -11.23
N PHE A 64 1.53 -9.36 -11.44
CA PHE A 64 1.56 -8.78 -12.77
C PHE A 64 2.65 -9.42 -13.65
N ARG A 65 2.21 -9.86 -14.83
CA ARG A 65 3.05 -10.37 -15.91
C ARG A 65 2.66 -9.69 -17.21
N ARG A 66 3.65 -9.20 -17.94
CA ARG A 66 3.44 -8.68 -19.29
C ARG A 66 3.18 -9.85 -20.25
N LEU A 67 2.14 -9.75 -21.07
CA LEU A 67 1.91 -10.71 -22.14
C LEU A 67 3.05 -10.65 -23.15
N LYS A 68 3.44 -11.81 -23.67
CA LYS A 68 4.46 -11.90 -24.73
C LYS A 68 3.79 -11.85 -26.11
N TRP A 69 4.54 -11.45 -27.13
CA TRP A 69 4.02 -11.27 -28.48
C TRP A 69 3.41 -12.54 -29.08
N TYR A 70 3.96 -13.73 -28.76
CA TYR A 70 3.40 -14.99 -29.23
C TYR A 70 2.03 -15.32 -28.61
N GLU A 71 1.69 -14.78 -27.43
CA GLU A 71 0.39 -15.02 -26.74
C GLU A 71 -0.77 -14.24 -27.38
N ILE A 72 -0.49 -13.44 -28.43
CA ILE A 72 -1.48 -12.71 -29.20
C ILE A 72 -2.13 -13.62 -30.25
N TYR A 73 -1.38 -14.59 -30.78
CA TYR A 73 -1.84 -15.52 -31.81
C TYR A 73 -2.58 -16.69 -31.16
N GLY A 74 -3.88 -16.79 -31.43
CA GLY A 74 -4.73 -17.92 -31.07
C GLY A 74 -5.04 -18.73 -32.32
N GLY A 75 -4.12 -19.62 -32.71
CA GLY A 75 -4.21 -20.36 -33.98
C GLY A 75 -4.06 -19.43 -35.18
N LEU A 76 -5.05 -19.42 -36.08
CA LEU A 76 -5.10 -18.55 -37.27
C LEU A 76 -5.62 -17.13 -36.98
N SER A 77 -6.02 -16.82 -35.74
CA SER A 77 -6.63 -15.53 -35.37
C SER A 77 -5.78 -14.69 -34.42
N VAL A 78 -5.89 -13.37 -34.54
CA VAL A 78 -5.23 -12.38 -33.67
C VAL A 78 -6.23 -11.91 -32.62
N ASN A 79 -5.93 -12.10 -31.33
CA ASN A 79 -6.78 -11.60 -30.26
C ASN A 79 -6.53 -10.10 -30.01
N ILE A 80 -7.49 -9.24 -30.39
CA ILE A 80 -7.39 -7.78 -30.31
C ILE A 80 -7.19 -7.28 -28.87
N ASN A 81 -7.83 -7.91 -27.88
CA ASN A 81 -7.66 -7.54 -26.47
C ASN A 81 -6.24 -7.86 -25.97
N ASN A 82 -5.65 -8.98 -26.40
CA ASN A 82 -4.25 -9.29 -26.09
C ASN A 82 -3.29 -8.33 -26.80
N LEU A 83 -3.56 -7.98 -28.05
CA LEU A 83 -2.80 -6.98 -28.79
C LEU A 83 -2.82 -5.61 -28.07
N TYR A 84 -3.99 -5.16 -27.64
CA TYR A 84 -4.12 -3.94 -26.84
C TYR A 84 -3.28 -4.00 -25.56
N ARG A 85 -3.26 -5.13 -24.85
CA ARG A 85 -2.47 -5.29 -23.62
C ARG A 85 -0.96 -5.27 -23.89
N VAL A 86 -0.50 -5.87 -24.99
CA VAL A 86 0.93 -5.95 -25.33
C VAL A 86 1.46 -4.60 -25.83
N THR A 87 0.69 -3.86 -26.62
CA THR A 87 1.09 -2.57 -27.22
C THR A 87 1.23 -1.43 -26.21
N GLN A 88 0.69 -1.57 -24.99
CA GLN A 88 0.76 -0.55 -23.94
C GLN A 88 2.13 -0.52 -23.24
N PHE A 89 3.22 -0.36 -23.99
CA PHE A 89 4.61 -0.47 -23.52
C PHE A 89 4.90 0.44 -22.31
N LYS A 90 4.51 1.72 -22.38
CA LYS A 90 4.72 2.68 -21.29
C LYS A 90 4.02 2.26 -20.00
N LYS A 91 2.77 1.81 -20.08
CA LYS A 91 2.00 1.34 -18.91
C LYS A 91 2.58 0.04 -18.34
N ASN A 92 2.95 -0.89 -19.22
CA ASN A 92 3.57 -2.16 -18.80
C ASN A 92 4.92 -1.93 -18.12
N LYS A 93 5.77 -1.02 -18.64
CA LYS A 93 7.03 -0.63 -17.99
C LYS A 93 6.80 -0.09 -16.59
N LYS A 94 5.83 0.81 -16.40
CA LYS A 94 5.48 1.35 -15.07
C LYS A 94 5.03 0.26 -14.10
N LYS A 95 4.19 -0.68 -14.54
CA LYS A 95 3.74 -1.81 -13.71
C LYS A 95 4.88 -2.73 -13.31
N ILE A 96 5.82 -3.01 -14.22
CA ILE A 96 7.03 -3.80 -13.93
C ILE A 96 7.91 -3.08 -12.92
N ALA A 97 8.19 -1.78 -13.13
CA ALA A 97 8.97 -0.98 -12.19
C ALA A 97 8.32 -0.94 -10.80
N PHE A 98 6.99 -0.77 -10.74
CA PHE A 98 6.24 -0.80 -9.48
C PHE A 98 6.34 -2.16 -8.78
N LYS A 99 6.24 -3.27 -9.53
CA LYS A 99 6.47 -4.61 -8.98
C LYS A 99 7.87 -4.75 -8.38
N HIS A 100 8.91 -4.31 -9.09
CA HIS A 100 10.29 -4.36 -8.56
C HIS A 100 10.45 -3.51 -7.30
N MET A 101 9.89 -2.29 -7.30
CA MET A 101 9.89 -1.42 -6.13
C MET A 101 9.22 -2.11 -4.92
N LEU A 102 8.07 -2.77 -5.12
CA LEU A 102 7.40 -3.52 -4.05
C LEU A 102 8.23 -4.69 -3.52
N LEU A 103 8.92 -5.43 -4.41
CA LEU A 103 9.81 -6.52 -4.01
C LEU A 103 11.01 -6.00 -3.21
N ASN A 104 11.62 -4.90 -3.65
CA ASN A 104 12.70 -4.25 -2.91
C ASN A 104 12.22 -3.77 -1.54
N LYS A 105 11.01 -3.20 -1.49
CA LYS A 105 10.43 -2.74 -0.23
C LYS A 105 10.24 -3.87 0.77
N GLU A 106 9.75 -5.01 0.31
CA GLU A 106 9.60 -6.20 1.15
C GLU A 106 10.96 -6.72 1.65
N GLN A 107 11.98 -6.71 0.79
CA GLN A 107 13.35 -7.08 1.17
C GLN A 107 13.92 -6.13 2.22
N GLU A 108 13.75 -4.81 2.05
CA GLU A 108 14.14 -3.80 3.04
C GLU A 108 13.45 -4.04 4.39
N MET A 109 12.14 -4.32 4.37
CA MET A 109 11.40 -4.64 5.61
C MET A 109 11.98 -5.87 6.31
N PHE A 110 12.35 -6.91 5.55
CA PHE A 110 12.98 -8.11 6.12
C PHE A 110 14.36 -7.82 6.70
N VAL A 111 15.19 -7.04 6.01
CA VAL A 111 16.51 -6.62 6.52
C VAL A 111 16.34 -5.81 7.79
N ASN A 112 15.44 -4.82 7.83
CA ASN A 112 15.19 -3.98 9.00
C ASN A 112 14.68 -4.76 10.22
N ARG A 113 13.98 -5.88 9.99
CA ARG A 113 13.54 -6.78 11.07
C ARG A 113 14.71 -7.46 11.76
N VAL A 114 15.71 -7.89 10.99
CA VAL A 114 16.88 -8.62 11.51
C VAL A 114 17.94 -7.63 12.00
N TYR A 115 18.31 -6.68 11.15
CA TYR A 115 19.31 -5.66 11.40
C TYR A 115 18.71 -4.46 12.16
N THR A 116 18.47 -4.68 13.45
CA THR A 116 17.88 -3.65 14.32
C THR A 116 18.94 -2.75 14.93
N PRO A 117 18.62 -1.48 15.27
CA PRO A 117 19.54 -0.59 15.96
C PRO A 117 20.05 -1.18 17.28
N SER A 118 19.18 -1.87 18.02
CA SER A 118 19.53 -2.53 19.28
C SER A 118 20.53 -3.67 19.09
N LEU A 119 20.40 -4.44 18.01
CA LEU A 119 21.37 -5.49 17.66
C LEU A 119 22.75 -4.87 17.40
N VAL A 120 22.80 -3.86 16.55
CA VAL A 120 24.04 -3.19 16.17
C VAL A 120 24.70 -2.55 17.38
N ASN A 121 23.93 -1.81 18.18
CA ASN A 121 24.39 -1.19 19.41
C ASN A 121 25.01 -2.22 20.37
N LYS A 122 24.39 -3.39 20.53
CA LYS A 122 24.93 -4.46 21.39
C LYS A 122 26.31 -4.95 20.95
N VAL A 123 26.63 -4.89 19.66
CA VAL A 123 27.91 -5.35 19.10
C VAL A 123 28.94 -4.24 19.11
N THR A 124 28.56 -3.05 18.63
CA THR A 124 29.48 -1.95 18.35
C THR A 124 29.59 -0.96 19.49
N HIS A 125 28.63 -0.96 20.42
CA HIS A 125 28.47 0.03 21.49
C HIS A 125 28.37 1.48 20.95
N LEU A 126 27.94 1.64 19.70
CA LEU A 126 27.66 2.94 19.10
C LEU A 126 26.28 3.44 19.51
N ASP A 127 26.20 4.73 19.84
CA ASP A 127 24.96 5.40 20.26
C ASP A 127 24.66 6.63 19.39
N GLY A 128 23.37 7.01 19.36
CA GLY A 128 22.89 8.24 18.72
C GLY A 128 23.27 8.37 17.24
N ASP A 129 23.91 9.48 16.89
CA ASP A 129 24.24 9.82 15.50
C ASP A 129 25.27 8.87 14.89
N SER A 130 26.23 8.41 15.71
CA SER A 130 27.27 7.47 15.25
C SER A 130 26.68 6.12 14.83
N LEU A 131 25.68 5.64 15.57
CA LEU A 131 24.94 4.42 15.25
C LEU A 131 24.15 4.59 13.94
N LYS A 132 23.45 5.73 13.80
CA LYS A 132 22.66 6.02 12.59
C LYS A 132 23.55 6.11 11.35
N LEU A 133 24.68 6.80 11.45
CA LEU A 133 25.67 6.89 10.37
C LEU A 133 26.21 5.50 10.01
N PHE A 134 26.59 4.69 10.99
CA PHE A 134 27.05 3.33 10.76
C PHE A 134 25.99 2.50 10.02
N MET A 135 24.75 2.48 10.51
CA MET A 135 23.67 1.70 9.89
C MET A 135 23.31 2.17 8.48
N GLN A 136 23.41 3.48 8.20
CA GLN A 136 23.16 4.05 6.88
C GLN A 136 24.25 3.67 5.87
N HIS A 137 25.51 3.59 6.31
CA HIS A 137 26.65 3.24 5.45
C HIS A 137 26.86 1.73 5.30
N TYR A 138 26.59 0.97 6.35
CA TYR A 138 26.83 -0.46 6.44
C TYR A 138 25.49 -1.20 6.60
N GLN A 139 24.65 -1.11 5.56
CA GLN A 139 23.43 -1.89 5.48
C GLN A 139 23.72 -3.22 4.75
N PRO A 140 23.46 -4.38 5.38
CA PRO A 140 23.72 -5.67 4.76
C PRO A 140 22.73 -5.97 3.63
N ASP A 141 23.20 -6.68 2.60
CA ASP A 141 22.34 -7.11 1.50
C ASP A 141 21.31 -8.17 1.93
N TYR A 142 20.15 -8.16 1.26
CA TYR A 142 19.09 -9.12 1.54
C TYR A 142 19.54 -10.57 1.34
N ALA A 143 20.36 -10.86 0.32
CA ALA A 143 20.83 -12.22 0.07
C ALA A 143 21.76 -12.73 1.18
N PHE A 144 22.53 -11.84 1.81
CA PHE A 144 23.35 -12.17 2.97
C PHE A 144 22.46 -12.48 4.18
N ILE A 145 21.58 -11.57 4.55
CA ILE A 145 20.72 -11.70 5.75
C ILE A 145 19.80 -12.93 5.68
N LYS A 146 19.37 -13.32 4.48
CA LYS A 146 18.52 -14.50 4.30
C LYS A 146 19.20 -15.82 4.68
N ASN A 147 20.51 -15.93 4.48
CA ASN A 147 21.24 -17.21 4.59
C ASN A 147 22.20 -17.26 5.78
N VAL A 148 22.45 -16.12 6.43
CA VAL A 148 23.44 -16.00 7.49
C VAL A 148 22.92 -16.56 8.82
N SER A 149 23.80 -17.20 9.57
CA SER A 149 23.55 -17.53 10.98
C SER A 149 23.67 -16.27 11.84
N ASP A 150 22.99 -16.24 12.98
CA ASP A 150 23.12 -15.12 13.93
C ASP A 150 24.59 -14.83 14.25
N TYR A 151 25.40 -15.86 14.52
CA TYR A 151 26.83 -15.72 14.82
C TYR A 151 27.62 -15.04 13.70
N ASP A 152 27.40 -15.47 12.46
CA ASP A 152 28.11 -14.92 11.30
C ASP A 152 27.67 -13.48 11.02
N LEU A 153 26.41 -13.14 11.33
CA LEU A 153 25.93 -11.75 11.29
C LEU A 153 26.66 -10.89 12.32
N TYR A 154 26.80 -11.36 13.57
CA TYR A 154 27.57 -10.66 14.60
C TYR A 154 29.02 -10.43 14.17
N LEU A 155 29.65 -11.44 13.56
CA LEU A 155 31.03 -11.34 13.07
C LEU A 155 31.15 -10.32 11.92
N ALA A 156 30.19 -10.31 10.99
CA ALA A 156 30.14 -9.36 9.89
C ALA A 156 30.03 -7.91 10.42
N ILE A 157 29.11 -7.67 11.35
CA ILE A 157 28.94 -6.34 11.98
C ILE A 157 30.23 -5.89 12.65
N LYS A 158 30.92 -6.78 13.37
CA LYS A 158 32.20 -6.45 14.02
C LYS A 158 33.27 -6.05 13.00
N LYS A 159 33.38 -6.78 11.89
CA LYS A 159 34.34 -6.47 10.82
C LYS A 159 34.03 -5.14 10.13
N GLU A 160 32.75 -4.86 9.88
CA GLU A 160 32.29 -3.58 9.33
C GLU A 160 32.58 -2.43 10.30
N TYR A 161 32.38 -2.65 11.60
CA TYR A 161 32.71 -1.67 12.64
C TYR A 161 34.21 -1.33 12.69
N GLU A 162 35.09 -2.34 12.63
CA GLU A 162 36.54 -2.11 12.55
C GLU A 162 36.93 -1.29 11.32
N THR A 163 36.21 -1.46 10.22
CA THR A 163 36.41 -0.69 8.99
C THR A 163 35.92 0.75 9.18
N PHE A 164 34.72 0.91 9.75
CA PHE A 164 34.12 2.21 10.05
C PHE A 164 35.00 3.05 10.99
N MET A 165 35.60 2.45 12.02
CA MET A 165 36.52 3.16 12.92
C MET A 165 37.77 3.69 12.22
N LYS A 166 38.23 3.05 11.14
CA LYS A 166 39.38 3.51 10.34
C LYS A 166 39.00 4.63 9.37
N THR A 167 37.74 4.67 8.92
CA THR A 167 37.27 5.61 7.90
C THR A 167 36.39 6.73 8.46
N ARG A 168 36.01 6.69 9.74
CA ARG A 168 35.10 7.64 10.40
C ARG A 168 35.43 9.10 10.08
N ASP A 169 36.71 9.44 10.13
CA ASP A 169 37.16 10.83 10.00
C ASP A 169 37.12 11.33 8.54
N SER A 170 36.92 10.44 7.55
CA SER A 170 36.80 10.77 6.12
C SER A 170 35.38 10.62 5.56
N ILE A 171 34.41 10.16 6.35
CA ILE A 171 33.03 10.00 5.91
C ILE A 171 32.31 11.36 6.01
N PRO A 172 31.82 11.93 4.89
CA PRO A 172 31.07 13.17 4.93
C PRO A 172 29.72 12.93 5.63
N VAL A 173 29.42 13.78 6.61
CA VAL A 173 28.09 13.80 7.25
C VAL A 173 27.09 14.27 6.19
N GLN A 174 26.21 13.37 5.75
CA GLN A 174 25.12 13.70 4.83
C GLN A 174 24.13 14.61 5.59
N PRO A 175 23.79 15.80 5.06
CA PRO A 175 22.87 16.74 5.71
C PRO A 175 21.43 16.22 5.80
#